data_AF-A0A4Y7J5W0-F1
#
_entry.id   AF-A0A4Y7J5W0-F1
#
_cell.length_a   1.000
_cell.length_b   1.000
_cell.length_c   1.000
_cell.angle_alpha   90.00
_cell.angle_beta   90.00
_cell.angle_gamma   90.00
#
_symmetry.space_group_name_H-M   'P 1'
#
loop_
_entity.id
_entity.type
_entity.pdbx_description
1 polymer ?
#
loop_
_entity_poly.entity_id
_entity_poly.type
_entity_poly.pdbx_seq_one_letter_code
_entity_poly.pdbx_strand_id
1 'polypeptide(L)'
;MYVEELQKKNQAWLGRMLMRATARKLLGEGQSWTADRSEKNGDHTEGCPSMVKLQKENKEPEIRNSTDKKGKSGVKDSSYLKGDAPPATTPVQLRLEKKKHRKTMLTDLTMLPKLVGGQGGENINGTLEAHVDGFRYTTSRPDFCLDFRYDALESAFFQEGDDRTPPFLHFRLRHSIMVGKEITEDIQFHLVSTPMGQKTSDRNDDLNIFVDKVRHKWRVGVVFQEVEKKHEFHGVLPSKASGVFALTYFSLVGLVGKPFIVVPLKAVELVYLEKVSPREIDMTVVFEDYNHQVFQINSIPLTSVADIKFCLDLGDVKYYENDKKQNWKSIMKGIGRNPQDFVEKGGWEILNANGSGGYEAESLDSSSEVDNDEYD
;
A
#
# COMPACT_ATOMS: atom_id res chain seq x y z
N MET A 1 11.77 8.70 26.91
CA MET A 1 11.42 7.75 27.99
C MET A 1 9.98 7.24 27.92
N TYR A 2 8.94 8.01 28.27
CA TYR A 2 7.56 7.45 28.31
C TYR A 2 7.04 6.97 26.94
N VAL A 3 7.23 7.76 25.87
CA VAL A 3 6.79 7.41 24.50
C VAL A 3 7.52 6.18 23.98
N GLU A 4 8.85 6.12 24.12
CA GLU A 4 9.65 4.99 23.66
C GLU A 4 9.30 3.69 24.40
N GLU A 5 8.97 3.77 25.70
CA GLU A 5 8.52 2.62 26.47
C GLU A 5 7.16 2.11 26.00
N LEU A 6 6.22 3.03 25.72
CA LEU A 6 4.92 2.69 25.13
C LEU A 6 5.07 2.05 23.75
N GLN A 7 5.94 2.59 22.88
CA GLN A 7 6.22 2.01 21.57
C GLN A 7 6.78 0.59 21.70
N LYS A 8 7.73 0.37 22.62
CA LYS A 8 8.26 -0.97 22.89
C LYS A 8 7.18 -1.93 23.37
N LYS A 9 6.31 -1.49 24.29
CA LYS A 9 5.17 -2.30 24.78
C LYS A 9 4.19 -2.62 23.64
N ASN A 10 3.86 -1.64 22.80
CA ASN A 10 3.00 -1.82 21.64
C ASN A 10 3.60 -2.84 20.66
N GLN A 11 4.87 -2.66 20.27
CA GLN A 11 5.55 -3.55 19.33
C GLN A 11 5.77 -4.97 19.89
N ALA A 12 5.89 -5.14 21.21
CA ALA A 12 5.90 -6.46 21.84
C ALA A 12 4.51 -7.12 21.81
N TRP A 13 3.45 -6.34 22.07
CA TRP A 13 2.07 -6.82 21.96
C TRP A 13 1.71 -7.22 20.51
N LEU A 14 2.06 -6.37 19.54
CA LEU A 14 1.89 -6.65 18.11
C LEU A 14 2.64 -7.91 17.68
N GLY A 15 3.84 -8.17 18.20
CA GLY A 15 4.59 -9.40 17.93
C GLY A 15 3.82 -10.66 18.36
N ARG A 16 3.25 -10.67 19.58
CA ARG A 16 2.42 -11.79 20.06
C ARG A 16 1.15 -11.98 19.23
N MET A 17 0.52 -10.88 18.82
CA MET A 17 -0.68 -10.92 17.98
C MET A 17 -0.37 -11.42 16.57
N LEU A 18 0.73 -10.95 15.99
CA LEU A 18 1.24 -11.39 14.70
C LEU A 18 1.46 -12.89 14.71
N MET A 19 2.22 -13.42 15.67
CA MET A 19 2.48 -14.86 15.78
C MET A 19 1.20 -15.71 15.80
N ARG A 20 0.17 -15.29 16.56
CA ARG A 20 -1.12 -15.97 16.60
C ARG A 20 -1.90 -15.85 15.29
N ALA A 21 -1.83 -14.71 14.62
CA ALA A 21 -2.47 -14.51 13.31
C ALA A 21 -1.77 -15.33 12.22
N THR A 22 -0.44 -15.29 12.15
CA THR A 22 0.38 -16.08 11.23
C THR A 22 0.12 -17.57 11.38
N ALA A 23 0.13 -18.10 12.62
CA ALA A 23 -0.13 -19.52 12.86
C ALA A 23 -1.52 -19.95 12.37
N ARG A 24 -2.57 -19.15 12.64
CA ARG A 24 -3.93 -19.41 12.14
C ARG A 24 -4.00 -19.38 10.61
N LYS A 25 -3.34 -18.41 9.97
CA LYS A 25 -3.31 -18.29 8.50
C LYS A 25 -2.60 -19.47 7.84
N LEU A 26 -1.49 -19.92 8.41
CA LEU A 26 -0.66 -20.99 7.84
C LEU A 26 -1.19 -22.39 8.11
N LEU A 27 -1.80 -22.63 9.29
CA LEU A 27 -2.18 -23.97 9.75
C LEU A 27 -3.70 -24.23 9.74
N GLY A 28 -4.50 -23.18 9.53
CA GLY A 28 -5.97 -23.24 9.56
C GLY A 28 -6.58 -23.05 10.95
N GLU A 29 -7.87 -22.69 11.00
CA GLU A 29 -8.58 -22.23 12.22
C GLU A 29 -8.78 -23.28 13.34
N GLY A 30 -8.30 -24.51 13.18
CA GLY A 30 -8.54 -25.62 14.12
C GLY A 30 -7.35 -26.06 14.98
N GLN A 31 -6.13 -25.57 14.70
CA GLN A 31 -4.94 -25.98 15.45
C GLN A 31 -4.54 -24.91 16.47
N SER A 32 -4.89 -25.16 17.73
CA SER A 32 -4.46 -24.35 18.87
C SER A 32 -2.96 -24.49 19.07
N TRP A 33 -2.19 -23.46 18.76
CA TRP A 33 -0.80 -23.35 19.19
C TRP A 33 -0.77 -22.99 20.68
N THR A 34 -0.30 -23.91 21.51
CA THR A 34 -0.03 -23.63 22.94
C THR A 34 1.31 -22.92 23.04
N ALA A 35 1.28 -21.59 23.13
CA ALA A 35 2.43 -20.73 23.40
C ALA A 35 3.10 -20.96 24.76
N ASP A 36 2.63 -21.93 25.55
CA ASP A 36 2.75 -21.88 26.99
C ASP A 36 3.72 -22.97 27.50
N ARG A 37 5.02 -22.68 27.38
CA ARG A 37 6.06 -23.41 28.12
C ARG A 37 6.95 -22.50 28.97
N SER A 38 6.58 -21.23 29.18
CA SER A 38 7.32 -20.33 30.09
C SER A 38 6.49 -19.42 30.98
N GLU A 39 5.15 -19.45 30.98
CA GLU A 39 4.33 -18.60 31.87
C GLU A 39 3.63 -19.40 32.98
N LYS A 40 4.42 -20.11 33.79
CA LYS A 40 4.04 -20.35 35.20
C LYS A 40 4.79 -19.38 36.08
N ASN A 41 4.28 -18.15 36.15
CA ASN A 41 4.31 -17.23 37.31
C ASN A 41 4.16 -15.79 36.83
N GLY A 42 2.99 -15.19 37.03
CA GLY A 42 2.80 -13.75 36.83
C GLY A 42 1.43 -13.40 36.27
N ASP A 43 0.40 -13.59 37.08
CA ASP A 43 -0.93 -13.03 36.83
C ASP A 43 -0.86 -11.49 36.89
N HIS A 44 -1.01 -10.83 35.74
CA HIS A 44 -1.59 -9.49 35.64
C HIS A 44 -2.17 -9.28 34.24
N THR A 45 -3.49 -9.21 34.19
CA THR A 45 -4.27 -8.77 33.03
C THR A 45 -3.94 -7.30 32.70
N GLU A 46 -2.96 -7.05 31.81
CA GLU A 46 -2.74 -5.72 31.24
C GLU A 46 -3.56 -5.56 29.95
N GLY A 47 -4.62 -4.74 30.02
CA GLY A 47 -5.42 -4.33 28.87
C GLY A 47 -4.65 -3.40 27.91
N CYS A 48 -5.14 -3.28 26.68
CA CYS A 48 -4.66 -2.29 25.69
C CYS A 48 -4.42 -0.91 26.33
N PRO A 49 -3.25 -0.27 26.11
CA PRO A 49 -3.15 1.18 26.25
C PRO A 49 -4.03 1.79 25.15
N SER A 50 -5.17 2.37 25.53
CA SER A 50 -6.13 2.91 24.58
C SER A 50 -5.59 4.17 23.89
N MET A 51 -5.33 4.10 22.58
CA MET A 51 -5.54 5.24 21.68
C MET A 51 -6.85 5.01 20.93
N VAL A 52 -7.87 5.79 21.31
CA VAL A 52 -9.14 6.09 20.64
C VAL A 52 -9.73 4.97 19.75
N LYS A 53 -10.57 4.12 20.34
CA LYS A 53 -11.46 3.19 19.61
C LYS A 53 -12.71 3.94 19.10
N LEU A 54 -12.82 4.13 17.79
CA LEU A 54 -14.10 4.37 17.11
C LEU A 54 -14.80 3.02 16.90
N GLN A 55 -15.94 2.85 17.55
CA GLN A 55 -16.76 1.63 17.47
C GLN A 55 -17.35 1.46 16.07
N LYS A 56 -17.11 0.29 15.44
CA LYS A 56 -17.88 -0.22 14.30
C LYS A 56 -18.59 -1.49 14.75
N GLU A 57 -19.91 -1.42 14.81
CA GLU A 57 -20.77 -2.60 14.68
C GLU A 57 -21.15 -2.72 13.19
N ASN A 58 -20.97 -3.90 12.61
CA ASN A 58 -21.98 -4.51 11.74
C ASN A 58 -21.65 -5.96 11.43
N LYS A 59 -22.70 -6.77 11.49
CA LYS A 59 -22.76 -8.22 11.32
C LYS A 59 -22.63 -8.60 9.84
N GLU A 60 -21.84 -9.63 9.54
CA GLU A 60 -21.85 -10.34 8.25
C GLU A 60 -22.79 -11.55 8.30
N PRO A 61 -23.44 -11.92 7.18
CA PRO A 61 -24.08 -13.22 7.01
C PRO A 61 -23.21 -14.19 6.19
N GLU A 62 -23.28 -15.47 6.58
CA GLU A 62 -22.61 -16.63 5.98
C GLU A 62 -23.09 -16.94 4.55
N ILE A 63 -22.17 -17.35 3.65
CA ILE A 63 -22.50 -18.12 2.43
C ILE A 63 -21.46 -19.23 2.19
N ARG A 64 -21.97 -20.38 1.77
CA ARG A 64 -21.39 -21.72 1.69
C ARG A 64 -20.39 -21.95 0.53
N ASN A 65 -19.48 -22.89 0.76
CA ASN A 65 -18.42 -23.38 -0.14
C ASN A 65 -18.90 -24.24 -1.31
N SER A 66 -18.14 -24.22 -2.42
CA SER A 66 -18.05 -25.32 -3.39
C SER A 66 -16.67 -25.34 -4.09
N THR A 67 -16.23 -26.54 -4.41
CA THR A 67 -14.86 -27.08 -4.56
C THR A 67 -14.20 -26.99 -5.95
N ASP A 68 -12.85 -26.92 -5.93
CA ASP A 68 -11.79 -27.53 -6.77
C ASP A 68 -11.79 -27.47 -8.32
N LYS A 69 -10.66 -27.02 -8.90
CA LYS A 69 -9.62 -27.90 -9.51
C LYS A 69 -8.36 -27.17 -10.04
N LYS A 70 -7.25 -27.90 -9.96
CA LYS A 70 -5.80 -27.62 -10.18
C LYS A 70 -5.36 -27.21 -11.61
N GLY A 71 -4.28 -26.43 -11.71
CA GLY A 71 -3.11 -26.80 -12.55
C GLY A 71 -2.28 -25.72 -13.29
N LYS A 72 -1.04 -25.52 -12.80
CA LYS A 72 0.26 -25.28 -13.51
C LYS A 72 0.79 -23.87 -13.88
N SER A 73 1.71 -23.43 -13.00
CA SER A 73 3.05 -22.82 -13.14
C SER A 73 3.50 -22.10 -14.43
N GLY A 74 3.90 -20.83 -14.26
CA GLY A 74 4.86 -20.11 -15.11
C GLY A 74 5.30 -18.79 -14.45
N VAL A 75 6.60 -18.64 -14.18
CA VAL A 75 7.26 -17.50 -13.47
C VAL A 75 7.19 -16.21 -14.29
N LYS A 76 6.69 -15.10 -13.69
CA LYS A 76 6.93 -13.71 -14.14
C LYS A 76 6.90 -12.74 -12.95
N ASP A 77 8.03 -12.08 -12.70
CA ASP A 77 8.18 -10.97 -11.77
C ASP A 77 7.37 -9.76 -12.26
N SER A 78 6.79 -9.02 -11.29
CA SER A 78 5.95 -7.82 -11.45
C SER A 78 4.56 -8.07 -12.08
N SER A 79 3.57 -8.43 -11.26
CA SER A 79 2.15 -8.37 -11.66
C SER A 79 1.19 -8.23 -10.46
N TYR A 80 0.83 -6.98 -10.13
CA TYR A 80 -0.57 -6.60 -10.36
C TYR A 80 -0.65 -6.40 -11.86
N LEU A 81 -1.02 -7.44 -12.63
CA LEU A 81 -1.45 -7.43 -14.04
C LEU A 81 -1.29 -8.84 -14.67
N LYS A 82 -2.37 -9.60 -14.62
CA LYS A 82 -2.81 -10.54 -15.67
C LYS A 82 -4.28 -10.80 -15.36
N GLY A 83 -5.25 -10.55 -16.21
CA GLY A 83 -5.23 -10.36 -17.64
C GLY A 83 -6.55 -10.93 -18.14
N ASP A 84 -7.66 -10.44 -17.56
CA ASP A 84 -8.93 -10.47 -18.27
C ASP A 84 -8.97 -9.18 -19.07
N ALA A 85 -9.42 -9.26 -20.32
CA ALA A 85 -9.81 -8.05 -21.04
C ALA A 85 -10.74 -7.25 -20.10
N PRO A 86 -10.58 -5.90 -19.99
CA PRO A 86 -11.47 -5.13 -19.15
C PRO A 86 -12.90 -5.53 -19.54
N PRO A 87 -13.74 -5.97 -18.58
CA PRO A 87 -15.10 -6.39 -18.89
C PRO A 87 -15.72 -5.25 -19.69
N ALA A 88 -16.31 -5.57 -20.85
CA ALA A 88 -16.84 -4.59 -21.80
C ALA A 88 -17.45 -3.43 -21.01
N THR A 89 -16.75 -2.28 -21.00
CA THR A 89 -16.97 -1.26 -19.98
C THR A 89 -18.39 -0.78 -20.17
N THR A 90 -19.29 -1.28 -19.33
CA THR A 90 -20.68 -0.84 -19.37
C THR A 90 -20.59 0.66 -19.10
N PRO A 91 -21.17 1.52 -19.95
CA PRO A 91 -21.04 2.96 -19.76
C PRO A 91 -21.38 3.31 -18.32
N VAL A 92 -20.41 3.86 -17.60
CA VAL A 92 -20.59 4.23 -16.20
C VAL A 92 -21.63 5.34 -16.15
N GLN A 93 -22.86 5.01 -15.76
CA GLN A 93 -23.93 5.99 -15.66
C GLN A 93 -23.95 6.59 -14.26
N LEU A 94 -23.49 7.84 -14.16
CA LEU A 94 -23.54 8.61 -12.92
C LEU A 94 -24.90 9.24 -12.68
N ARG A 95 -25.31 9.31 -11.42
CA ARG A 95 -26.41 10.17 -10.98
C ARG A 95 -25.89 11.59 -10.79
N LEU A 96 -26.11 12.42 -11.81
CA LEU A 96 -25.62 13.80 -11.85
C LEU A 96 -26.33 14.70 -10.84
N GLU A 97 -25.58 15.57 -10.19
CA GLU A 97 -26.12 16.65 -9.37
C GLU A 97 -26.67 17.76 -10.27
N LYS A 98 -28.01 17.91 -10.27
CA LYS A 98 -28.72 18.85 -11.15
C LYS A 98 -28.70 20.29 -10.63
N LYS A 99 -28.54 20.49 -9.32
CA LYS A 99 -28.56 21.83 -8.73
C LYS A 99 -27.18 22.48 -8.83
N LYS A 100 -27.05 23.51 -9.69
CA LYS A 100 -25.77 24.21 -9.96
C LYS A 100 -25.05 24.67 -8.69
N HIS A 101 -25.76 25.23 -7.71
CA HIS A 101 -25.20 25.69 -6.44
C HIS A 101 -24.73 24.56 -5.49
N ARG A 102 -25.11 23.31 -5.76
CA ARG A 102 -24.67 22.13 -4.98
C ARG A 102 -23.54 21.38 -5.67
N LYS A 103 -23.11 21.78 -6.87
CA LYS A 103 -21.99 21.12 -7.53
C LYS A 103 -20.70 21.41 -6.77
N THR A 104 -19.97 20.35 -6.42
CA THR A 104 -18.61 20.46 -5.89
C THR A 104 -17.68 20.21 -7.06
N MET A 105 -16.85 21.19 -7.40
CA MET A 105 -16.04 21.18 -8.62
C MET A 105 -14.62 21.62 -8.29
N LEU A 106 -13.65 21.06 -9.00
CA LEU A 106 -12.26 21.46 -8.97
C LEU A 106 -11.77 21.66 -10.40
N THR A 107 -11.36 22.88 -10.73
CA THR A 107 -10.97 23.30 -12.09
C THR A 107 -9.46 23.30 -12.28
N ASP A 108 -9.01 23.51 -13.51
CA ASP A 108 -7.60 23.69 -13.86
C ASP A 108 -6.73 22.49 -13.46
N LEU A 109 -7.25 21.31 -13.77
CA LEU A 109 -6.63 20.03 -13.48
C LEU A 109 -5.94 19.46 -14.71
N THR A 110 -4.72 18.98 -14.55
CA THR A 110 -4.13 18.02 -15.49
C THR A 110 -4.27 16.61 -14.92
N MET A 111 -4.36 15.60 -15.77
CA MET A 111 -4.61 14.21 -15.35
C MET A 111 -3.48 13.27 -15.78
N LEU A 112 -3.18 12.29 -14.93
CA LEU A 112 -2.43 11.09 -15.23
C LEU A 112 -3.34 9.85 -15.12
N PRO A 113 -3.32 8.90 -16.08
CA PRO A 113 -2.59 8.92 -17.35
C PRO A 113 -2.83 10.14 -18.23
N LYS A 114 -1.79 10.55 -18.95
CA LYS A 114 -1.90 11.70 -19.84
C LYS A 114 -2.83 11.36 -20.99
N LEU A 115 -3.77 12.26 -21.26
CA LEU A 115 -4.58 12.17 -22.46
C LEU A 115 -3.73 12.60 -23.65
N VAL A 116 -3.43 11.67 -24.55
CA VAL A 116 -2.75 12.02 -25.81
C VAL A 116 -3.72 12.85 -26.67
N GLY A 117 -3.47 14.16 -26.74
CA GLY A 117 -4.09 15.08 -27.68
C GLY A 117 -3.33 15.12 -29.01
N GLY A 118 -4.01 15.47 -30.11
CA GLY A 118 -3.42 15.63 -31.45
C GLY A 118 -2.31 16.69 -31.54
N GLN A 119 -1.80 16.93 -32.76
CA GLN A 119 -0.59 17.72 -33.10
C GLN A 119 -0.28 18.85 -32.09
N GLY A 120 0.69 18.62 -31.21
CA GLY A 120 1.21 19.66 -30.30
C GLY A 120 1.61 19.18 -28.90
N GLY A 121 1.05 18.06 -28.40
CA GLY A 121 1.46 17.51 -27.09
C GLY A 121 1.13 18.39 -25.88
N GLU A 122 0.24 19.37 -26.03
CA GLU A 122 -0.16 20.27 -24.94
C GLU A 122 -0.96 19.53 -23.87
N ASN A 123 -0.72 19.90 -22.60
CA ASN A 123 -1.47 19.36 -21.47
C ASN A 123 -2.91 19.87 -21.53
N ILE A 124 -3.87 18.95 -21.57
CA ILE A 124 -5.29 19.29 -21.58
C ILE A 124 -5.77 19.49 -20.15
N ASN A 125 -6.15 20.72 -19.84
CA ASN A 125 -6.76 21.05 -18.56
C ASN A 125 -8.25 20.66 -18.56
N GLY A 126 -8.74 20.24 -17.40
CA GLY A 126 -10.13 19.87 -17.21
C GLY A 126 -10.67 20.25 -15.84
N THR A 127 -11.89 19.79 -15.59
CA THR A 127 -12.66 20.03 -14.37
C THR A 127 -13.19 18.71 -13.83
N LEU A 128 -12.96 18.46 -12.54
CA LEU A 128 -13.50 17.32 -11.81
C LEU A 128 -14.76 17.76 -11.05
N GLU A 129 -15.90 17.16 -11.37
CA GLU A 129 -17.17 17.36 -10.69
C GLU A 129 -17.50 16.17 -9.78
N ALA A 130 -17.83 16.41 -8.51
CA ALA A 130 -18.35 15.39 -7.61
C ALA A 130 -19.88 15.36 -7.63
N HIS A 131 -20.44 14.22 -7.99
CA HIS A 131 -21.88 13.98 -8.15
C HIS A 131 -22.46 13.10 -7.02
N VAL A 132 -23.65 12.54 -7.21
CA VAL A 132 -24.35 11.79 -6.15
C VAL A 132 -23.66 10.45 -5.84
N ASP A 133 -23.09 9.79 -6.86
CA ASP A 133 -22.48 8.46 -6.74
C ASP A 133 -21.13 8.30 -7.43
N GLY A 134 -20.52 9.38 -7.90
CA GLY A 134 -19.22 9.33 -8.54
C GLY A 134 -18.67 10.69 -8.93
N PHE A 135 -17.53 10.63 -9.60
CA PHE A 135 -16.85 11.78 -10.16
C PHE A 135 -16.95 11.77 -11.68
N ARG A 136 -17.09 12.97 -12.24
CA ARG A 136 -16.99 13.22 -13.67
C ARG A 136 -15.83 14.17 -13.93
N TYR A 137 -14.89 13.74 -14.77
CA TYR A 137 -13.84 14.60 -15.28
C TYR A 137 -14.11 14.95 -16.74
N THR A 138 -14.23 16.24 -17.02
CA THR A 138 -14.46 16.78 -18.37
C THR A 138 -13.34 17.72 -18.76
N THR A 139 -13.01 17.76 -20.04
CA THR A 139 -11.94 18.62 -20.58
C THR A 139 -12.49 19.54 -21.68
N SER A 140 -11.63 20.39 -22.25
CA SER A 140 -11.97 21.15 -23.46
C SER A 140 -12.21 20.26 -24.69
N ARG A 141 -11.74 19.00 -24.66
CA ARG A 141 -12.04 18.02 -25.70
C ARG A 141 -13.48 17.52 -25.55
N PRO A 142 -14.36 17.79 -26.53
CA PRO A 142 -15.77 17.42 -26.43
C PRO A 142 -15.98 15.90 -26.48
N ASP A 143 -15.01 15.15 -27.02
CA ASP A 143 -15.04 13.69 -27.15
C ASP A 143 -14.53 12.96 -25.90
N PHE A 144 -13.97 13.67 -24.91
CA PHE A 144 -13.42 13.03 -23.71
C PHE A 144 -14.19 13.41 -22.44
N CYS A 145 -14.79 12.40 -21.82
CA CYS A 145 -15.43 12.45 -20.51
C CYS A 145 -15.06 11.18 -19.74
N LEU A 146 -14.53 11.32 -18.54
CA LEU A 146 -14.18 10.21 -17.67
C LEU A 146 -15.10 10.19 -16.45
N ASP A 147 -15.94 9.16 -16.38
CA ASP A 147 -16.85 8.93 -15.26
C ASP A 147 -16.38 7.72 -14.46
N PHE A 148 -16.28 7.88 -13.14
CA PHE A 148 -15.97 6.76 -12.23
C PHE A 148 -16.76 6.91 -10.93
N ARG A 149 -17.31 5.78 -10.45
CA ARG A 149 -18.17 5.75 -9.27
C ARG A 149 -17.37 5.69 -7.98
N TYR A 150 -17.99 6.14 -6.89
CA TYR A 150 -17.41 6.06 -5.54
C TYR A 150 -17.16 4.63 -5.07
N ASP A 151 -18.02 3.67 -5.44
CA ASP A 151 -17.88 2.25 -5.09
C ASP A 151 -16.74 1.54 -5.84
N ALA A 152 -16.34 2.08 -6.99
CA ALA A 152 -15.18 1.59 -7.74
C ALA A 152 -13.84 2.00 -7.10
N LEU A 153 -13.83 2.94 -6.15
CA LEU A 153 -12.61 3.39 -5.48
C LEU A 153 -12.15 2.37 -4.43
N GLU A 154 -10.86 2.06 -4.47
CA GLU A 154 -10.16 1.34 -3.40
C GLU A 154 -9.64 2.33 -2.35
N SER A 155 -8.90 3.35 -2.81
CA SER A 155 -8.28 4.37 -1.95
C SER A 155 -8.25 5.73 -2.65
N ALA A 156 -8.30 6.80 -1.86
CA ALA A 156 -8.21 8.18 -2.34
C ALA A 156 -7.19 8.94 -1.48
N PHE A 157 -6.30 9.69 -2.13
CA PHE A 157 -5.25 10.47 -1.49
C PHE A 157 -5.26 11.90 -1.99
N PHE A 158 -4.80 12.82 -1.17
CA PHE A 158 -4.53 14.20 -1.59
C PHE A 158 -3.25 14.70 -0.93
N GLN A 159 -2.58 15.63 -1.60
CA GLN A 159 -1.38 16.27 -1.09
C GLN A 159 -1.40 17.74 -1.47
N GLU A 160 -1.08 18.59 -0.49
CA GLU A 160 -0.82 20.00 -0.72
C GLU A 160 0.48 20.21 -1.51
N GLY A 161 0.45 21.17 -2.42
CA GLY A 161 1.60 21.59 -3.20
C GLY A 161 2.51 22.56 -2.44
N ASP A 162 3.67 22.79 -3.03
CA ASP A 162 4.64 23.82 -2.64
C ASP A 162 5.12 24.61 -3.88
N ASP A 163 6.20 25.38 -3.75
CA ASP A 163 6.76 26.17 -4.86
C ASP A 163 7.28 25.32 -6.03
N ARG A 164 7.50 24.01 -5.82
CA ARG A 164 8.11 23.11 -6.81
C ARG A 164 7.11 22.10 -7.37
N THR A 165 6.11 21.74 -6.59
CA THR A 165 5.19 20.65 -6.90
C THR A 165 3.75 21.13 -6.74
N PRO A 166 2.89 20.94 -7.76
CA PRO A 166 1.49 21.31 -7.65
C PRO A 166 0.77 20.39 -6.66
N PRO A 167 -0.31 20.88 -6.01
CA PRO A 167 -1.19 20.02 -5.23
C PRO A 167 -1.78 18.92 -6.12
N PHE A 168 -2.06 17.76 -5.55
CA PHE A 168 -2.67 16.65 -6.29
C PHE A 168 -3.77 15.91 -5.53
N LEU A 169 -4.61 15.23 -6.31
CA LEU A 169 -5.63 14.30 -5.88
C LEU A 169 -5.41 12.96 -6.61
N HIS A 170 -5.28 11.87 -5.87
CA HIS A 170 -5.01 10.55 -6.43
C HIS A 170 -6.13 9.57 -6.07
N PHE A 171 -6.57 8.78 -7.04
CA PHE A 171 -7.55 7.73 -6.88
C PHE A 171 -6.99 6.40 -7.38
N ARG A 172 -7.05 5.37 -6.53
CA ARG A 172 -6.84 3.98 -6.92
C ARG A 172 -8.20 3.30 -7.06
N LEU A 173 -8.42 2.64 -8.18
CA LEU A 173 -9.61 1.87 -8.51
C LEU A 173 -9.40 0.40 -8.12
N ARG A 174 -10.49 -0.29 -7.76
CA ARG A 174 -10.48 -1.73 -7.48
C ARG A 174 -10.22 -2.59 -8.71
N HIS A 175 -10.54 -2.05 -9.89
CA HIS A 175 -10.39 -2.72 -11.17
C HIS A 175 -9.83 -1.75 -12.19
N SER A 176 -8.96 -2.24 -13.07
CA SER A 176 -8.36 -1.41 -14.10
C SER A 176 -9.40 -0.94 -15.12
N ILE A 177 -9.27 0.30 -15.57
CA ILE A 177 -10.10 0.89 -16.62
C ILE A 177 -9.23 1.40 -17.76
N MET A 178 -9.85 1.62 -18.93
CA MET A 178 -9.20 2.26 -20.06
C MET A 178 -9.36 3.78 -19.98
N VAL A 179 -8.24 4.51 -19.92
CA VAL A 179 -8.21 5.99 -19.96
C VAL A 179 -7.39 6.41 -21.18
N GLY A 180 -8.08 6.92 -22.21
CA GLY A 180 -7.45 7.22 -23.49
C GLY A 180 -6.94 5.95 -24.17
N LYS A 181 -5.62 5.72 -24.10
CA LYS A 181 -4.96 4.50 -24.64
C LYS A 181 -4.30 3.64 -23.56
N GLU A 182 -4.31 4.08 -22.31
CA GLU A 182 -3.69 3.37 -21.19
C GLU A 182 -4.74 2.59 -20.40
N ILE A 183 -4.44 1.35 -20.05
CA ILE A 183 -5.17 0.60 -19.01
C ILE A 183 -4.50 0.94 -17.68
N THR A 184 -5.28 1.43 -16.72
CA THR A 184 -4.76 1.91 -15.42
C THR A 184 -5.74 1.61 -14.30
N GLU A 185 -5.22 1.42 -13.10
CA GLU A 185 -5.99 1.44 -11.85
C GLU A 185 -5.87 2.78 -11.13
N ASP A 186 -4.94 3.62 -11.58
CA ASP A 186 -4.62 4.90 -10.96
C ASP A 186 -5.10 6.06 -11.83
N ILE A 187 -5.75 7.02 -11.20
CA ILE A 187 -6.11 8.32 -11.77
C ILE A 187 -5.57 9.40 -10.83
N GLN A 188 -4.69 10.26 -11.32
CA GLN A 188 -4.14 11.37 -10.54
C GLN A 188 -4.43 12.70 -11.21
N PHE A 189 -4.91 13.67 -10.45
CA PHE A 189 -5.16 15.03 -10.90
C PHE A 189 -4.17 15.98 -10.24
N HIS A 190 -3.44 16.77 -11.02
CA HIS A 190 -2.61 17.86 -10.53
C HIS A 190 -3.30 19.20 -10.78
N LEU A 191 -3.37 20.02 -9.74
CA LEU A 191 -3.93 21.36 -9.80
C LEU A 191 -2.86 22.30 -10.35
N VAL A 192 -3.05 22.78 -11.58
CA VAL A 192 -2.10 23.68 -12.22
C VAL A 192 -2.41 25.11 -11.81
N SER A 193 -1.39 25.89 -11.47
CA SER A 193 -1.54 27.32 -11.22
C SER A 193 -1.90 28.04 -12.52
N THR A 194 -2.95 28.86 -12.49
CA THR A 194 -3.29 29.67 -13.66
C THR A 194 -2.22 30.76 -13.86
N PRO A 195 -1.90 31.15 -15.11
CA PRO A 195 -0.90 32.19 -15.40
C PRO A 195 -1.19 33.57 -14.78
N MET A 196 -2.40 33.80 -14.25
CA MET A 196 -2.86 35.08 -13.71
C MET A 196 -2.52 35.33 -12.24
N GLY A 197 -1.44 34.74 -11.72
CA GLY A 197 -0.90 35.09 -10.40
C GLY A 197 -1.58 34.42 -9.20
N GLN A 198 -2.31 33.31 -9.41
CA GLN A 198 -2.75 32.46 -8.30
C GLN A 198 -1.54 31.85 -7.59
N LYS A 199 -1.50 31.97 -6.26
CA LYS A 199 -0.46 31.36 -5.44
C LYS A 199 -0.78 29.88 -5.23
N THR A 200 0.25 29.07 -4.98
CA THR A 200 0.06 27.65 -4.61
C THR A 200 -0.83 27.51 -3.37
N SER A 201 -0.74 28.45 -2.42
CA SER A 201 -1.63 28.49 -1.24
C SER A 201 -3.11 28.49 -1.62
N ASP A 202 -3.49 29.27 -2.63
CA ASP A 202 -4.88 29.38 -3.06
C ASP A 202 -5.38 28.04 -3.65
N ARG A 203 -4.46 27.30 -4.30
CA ARG A 203 -4.76 25.97 -4.87
C ARG A 203 -4.80 24.87 -3.80
N ASN A 204 -4.01 24.99 -2.73
CA ASN A 204 -4.14 24.12 -1.57
C ASN A 204 -5.51 24.35 -0.90
N ASP A 205 -5.93 25.60 -0.73
CA ASP A 205 -7.25 25.93 -0.17
C ASP A 205 -8.38 25.37 -1.03
N ASP A 206 -8.31 25.52 -2.36
CA ASP A 206 -9.27 24.93 -3.30
C ASP A 206 -9.36 23.40 -3.17
N LEU A 207 -8.21 22.72 -3.07
CA LEU A 207 -8.12 21.28 -2.88
C LEU A 207 -8.78 20.85 -1.56
N ASN A 208 -8.42 21.49 -0.45
CA ASN A 208 -8.95 21.18 0.87
C ASN A 208 -10.47 21.40 0.93
N ILE A 209 -10.95 22.54 0.42
CA ILE A 209 -12.39 22.83 0.33
C ILE A 209 -13.11 21.78 -0.51
N PHE A 210 -12.51 21.34 -1.62
CA PHE A 210 -13.09 20.27 -2.45
C PHE A 210 -13.17 18.95 -1.67
N VAL A 211 -12.06 18.50 -1.09
CA VAL A 211 -11.98 17.25 -0.31
C VAL A 211 -13.00 17.25 0.83
N ASP A 212 -13.09 18.34 1.59
CA ASP A 212 -14.04 18.45 2.70
C ASP A 212 -15.49 18.42 2.23
N LYS A 213 -15.83 19.14 1.15
CA LYS A 213 -17.18 19.09 0.57
C LYS A 213 -17.53 17.67 0.09
N VAL A 214 -16.57 16.94 -0.49
CA VAL A 214 -16.77 15.55 -0.91
C VAL A 214 -16.96 14.64 0.30
N ARG A 215 -16.12 14.75 1.34
CA ARG A 215 -16.25 13.99 2.60
C ARG A 215 -17.64 14.12 3.22
N HIS A 216 -18.20 15.34 3.24
CA HIS A 216 -19.54 15.58 3.79
C HIS A 216 -20.66 14.96 2.96
N LYS A 217 -20.52 14.95 1.62
CA LYS A 217 -21.47 14.30 0.71
C LYS A 217 -21.36 12.78 0.77
N TRP A 218 -20.13 12.28 0.90
CA TRP A 218 -19.79 10.88 0.84
C TRP A 218 -19.79 10.23 2.23
N ARG A 219 -20.99 10.03 2.77
CA ARG A 219 -21.17 9.54 4.16
C ARG A 219 -20.77 8.06 4.36
N VAL A 220 -20.67 7.28 3.29
CA VAL A 220 -20.31 5.85 3.32
C VAL A 220 -19.34 5.60 2.17
N GLY A 221 -18.04 5.63 2.47
CA GLY A 221 -17.02 5.81 1.43
C GLY A 221 -15.59 5.55 1.85
N VAL A 222 -14.70 5.58 0.86
CA VAL A 222 -13.25 5.61 1.08
C VAL A 222 -12.89 6.90 1.79
N VAL A 223 -12.00 6.81 2.77
CA VAL A 223 -11.47 7.98 3.46
C VAL A 223 -10.44 8.65 2.56
N PHE A 224 -10.57 9.96 2.32
CA PHE A 224 -9.49 10.75 1.73
C PHE A 224 -8.33 10.83 2.70
N GLN A 225 -7.20 10.23 2.32
CA GLN A 225 -5.97 10.20 3.10
C GLN A 225 -5.08 11.35 2.67
N GLU A 226 -4.63 12.15 3.63
CA GLU A 226 -3.64 13.19 3.39
C GLU A 226 -2.24 12.58 3.31
N VAL A 227 -1.47 12.97 2.30
CA VAL A 227 -0.05 12.60 2.18
C VAL A 227 0.78 13.81 2.60
N GLU A 228 1.06 13.89 3.90
CA GLU A 228 1.79 15.01 4.46
C GLU A 228 3.27 14.99 4.04
N LYS A 229 3.75 16.06 3.40
CA LYS A 229 5.14 16.18 2.94
C LYS A 229 6.17 15.98 4.05
N LYS A 230 5.85 16.34 5.29
CA LYS A 230 6.74 16.17 6.45
C LYS A 230 7.05 14.70 6.77
N HIS A 231 6.20 13.78 6.31
CA HIS A 231 6.36 12.33 6.48
C HIS A 231 6.91 11.64 5.21
N GLU A 232 7.30 12.42 4.20
CA GLU A 232 7.94 11.88 3.01
C GLU A 232 9.38 11.46 3.28
N PHE A 233 9.79 10.38 2.63
CA PHE A 233 11.16 9.91 2.63
C PHE A 233 11.56 9.46 1.23
N HIS A 234 12.81 9.70 0.88
CA HIS A 234 13.40 9.22 -0.35
C HIS A 234 13.82 7.75 -0.20
N GLY A 235 13.75 7.02 -1.31
CA GLY A 235 14.26 5.66 -1.38
C GLY A 235 14.45 5.19 -2.81
N VAL A 236 15.05 4.03 -2.96
CA VAL A 236 15.41 3.43 -4.25
C VAL A 236 14.76 2.07 -4.38
N LEU A 237 13.94 1.89 -5.41
CA LEU A 237 13.32 0.61 -5.72
C LEU A 237 14.37 -0.39 -6.23
N PRO A 238 14.12 -1.71 -6.16
CA PRO A 238 15.00 -2.74 -6.73
C PRO A 238 15.34 -2.51 -8.21
N SER A 239 14.42 -1.90 -8.96
CA SER A 239 14.59 -1.47 -10.36
C SER A 239 15.60 -0.32 -10.54
N LYS A 240 16.22 0.18 -9.46
CA LYS A 240 17.11 1.34 -9.40
C LYS A 240 16.42 2.70 -9.63
N ALA A 241 15.09 2.72 -9.76
CA ALA A 241 14.33 3.95 -9.79
C ALA A 241 14.33 4.60 -8.40
N SER A 242 14.71 5.87 -8.33
CA SER A 242 14.53 6.70 -7.13
C SER A 242 13.08 7.14 -7.03
N GLY A 243 12.54 7.19 -5.82
CA GLY A 243 11.16 7.58 -5.54
C GLY A 243 11.04 8.39 -4.25
N VAL A 244 9.91 9.10 -4.14
CA VAL A 244 9.46 9.73 -2.91
C VAL A 244 8.30 8.91 -2.38
N PHE A 245 8.41 8.46 -1.13
CA PHE A 245 7.45 7.61 -0.46
C PHE A 245 6.93 8.31 0.79
N ALA A 246 5.75 7.92 1.23
CA ALA A 246 5.19 8.38 2.50
C ALA A 246 4.36 7.27 3.14
N LEU A 247 4.29 7.28 4.46
CA LEU A 247 3.31 6.51 5.22
C LEU A 247 2.16 7.43 5.60
N THR A 248 0.96 7.01 5.21
CA THR A 248 -0.30 7.56 5.73
C THR A 248 -0.80 6.64 6.84
N TYR A 249 -1.91 7.00 7.48
CA TYR A 249 -2.50 6.15 8.52
C TYR A 249 -2.93 4.76 8.03
N PHE A 250 -3.27 4.60 6.74
CA PHE A 250 -3.73 3.31 6.20
C PHE A 250 -2.90 2.77 5.04
N SER A 251 -1.90 3.48 4.53
CA SER A 251 -1.15 3.05 3.35
C SER A 251 0.29 3.57 3.30
N LEU A 252 1.21 2.71 2.85
CA LEU A 252 2.50 3.13 2.29
C LEU A 252 2.27 3.52 0.82
N VAL A 253 2.69 4.72 0.44
CA VAL A 253 2.45 5.24 -0.91
C VAL A 253 3.71 5.82 -1.55
N GLY A 254 3.77 5.78 -2.87
CA GLY A 254 4.71 6.49 -3.71
C GLY A 254 3.94 7.10 -4.88
N LEU A 255 3.51 8.35 -4.72
CA LEU A 255 2.57 9.01 -5.64
C LEU A 255 3.22 10.09 -6.50
N VAL A 256 4.50 10.39 -6.25
CA VAL A 256 5.25 11.38 -7.02
C VAL A 256 5.90 10.68 -8.21
N GLY A 257 5.22 10.73 -9.36
CA GLY A 257 5.67 10.10 -10.59
C GLY A 257 5.27 8.62 -10.71
N LYS A 258 5.41 8.07 -11.92
CA LYS A 258 5.10 6.67 -12.22
C LYS A 258 6.34 5.77 -12.00
N PRO A 259 6.16 4.49 -11.62
CA PRO A 259 4.88 3.85 -11.32
C PRO A 259 4.32 4.30 -9.96
N PHE A 260 3.01 4.46 -9.88
CA PHE A 260 2.35 4.77 -8.61
C PHE A 260 2.34 3.55 -7.70
N ILE A 261 2.70 3.76 -6.44
CA ILE A 261 2.77 2.71 -5.43
C ILE A 261 1.72 3.01 -4.37
N VAL A 262 0.84 2.05 -4.12
CA VAL A 262 -0.16 2.10 -3.05
C VAL A 262 -0.18 0.72 -2.41
N VAL A 263 0.29 0.65 -1.17
CA VAL A 263 0.32 -0.57 -0.35
C VAL A 263 -0.54 -0.31 0.88
N PRO A 264 -1.76 -0.86 0.95
CA PRO A 264 -2.59 -0.77 2.16
C PRO A 264 -1.90 -1.44 3.35
N LEU A 265 -1.79 -0.75 4.49
CA LEU A 265 -1.14 -1.30 5.68
C LEU A 265 -1.88 -2.54 6.23
N LYS A 266 -3.19 -2.63 6.00
CA LYS A 266 -3.98 -3.84 6.33
C LYS A 266 -3.53 -5.11 5.59
N ALA A 267 -2.82 -4.98 4.47
CA ALA A 267 -2.31 -6.12 3.69
C ALA A 267 -0.86 -6.45 4.06
N VAL A 268 -0.27 -5.68 4.98
CA VAL A 268 1.10 -5.86 5.47
C VAL A 268 1.07 -6.78 6.68
N GLU A 269 1.85 -7.85 6.60
CA GLU A 269 2.11 -8.78 7.71
C GLU A 269 3.08 -8.13 8.72
N LEU A 270 4.20 -7.62 8.21
CA LEU A 270 5.22 -6.94 8.99
C LEU A 270 6.11 -6.06 8.10
N VAL A 271 6.85 -5.16 8.75
CA VAL A 271 7.94 -4.39 8.12
C VAL A 271 9.28 -4.75 8.75
N TYR A 272 10.29 -4.94 7.92
CA TYR A 272 11.68 -5.13 8.36
C TYR A 272 12.52 -3.93 7.97
N LEU A 273 13.19 -3.33 8.95
CA LEU A 273 14.07 -2.18 8.79
C LEU A 273 15.51 -2.65 8.99
N GLU A 274 16.25 -2.74 7.90
CA GLU A 274 17.66 -3.15 7.89
C GLU A 274 18.56 -1.92 7.91
N LYS A 275 19.40 -1.78 8.94
CA LYS A 275 20.42 -0.74 8.99
C LYS A 275 21.61 -1.13 8.12
N VAL A 276 21.58 -0.74 6.85
CA VAL A 276 22.63 -1.06 5.86
C VAL A 276 23.90 -0.23 6.04
N SER A 277 23.78 0.99 6.58
CA SER A 277 24.93 1.85 6.88
C SER A 277 24.63 2.80 8.06
N PRO A 278 25.62 3.58 8.53
CA PRO A 278 25.37 4.62 9.53
C PRO A 278 24.42 5.74 9.06
N ARG A 279 24.11 5.83 7.76
CA ARG A 279 23.30 6.91 7.18
C ARG A 279 22.07 6.41 6.44
N GLU A 280 21.96 5.12 6.18
CA GLU A 280 20.92 4.54 5.34
C GLU A 280 20.34 3.29 5.97
N ILE A 281 19.05 3.08 5.73
CA ILE A 281 18.32 1.85 6.02
C ILE A 281 17.67 1.33 4.74
N ASP A 282 17.42 0.02 4.68
CA ASP A 282 16.53 -0.59 3.71
C ASP A 282 15.24 -1.01 4.44
N MET A 283 14.09 -0.87 3.76
CA MET A 283 12.79 -1.30 4.23
C MET A 283 12.31 -2.48 3.38
N THR A 284 11.91 -3.56 4.03
CA THR A 284 11.18 -4.66 3.40
C THR A 284 9.79 -4.80 3.98
N VAL A 285 8.78 -4.78 3.12
CA VAL A 285 7.38 -5.01 3.45
C VAL A 285 7.04 -6.46 3.11
N VAL A 286 6.62 -7.22 4.11
CA VAL A 286 6.11 -8.59 3.94
C VAL A 286 4.58 -8.52 3.96
N PHE A 287 3.93 -9.16 3.00
CA PHE A 287 2.47 -9.14 2.87
C PHE A 287 1.84 -10.32 3.61
N GLU A 288 0.57 -10.17 3.97
CA GLU A 288 -0.21 -11.26 4.58
C GLU A 288 -0.41 -12.45 3.62
N ASP A 289 -0.46 -12.18 2.31
CA ASP A 289 -0.43 -13.22 1.28
C ASP A 289 1.01 -13.62 0.97
N TYR A 290 1.45 -14.75 1.51
CA TYR A 290 2.81 -15.26 1.32
C TYR A 290 3.13 -15.71 -0.11
N ASN A 291 2.14 -15.77 -1.01
CA ASN A 291 2.41 -15.97 -2.44
C ASN A 291 2.89 -14.69 -3.12
N HIS A 292 2.64 -13.53 -2.51
CA HIS A 292 3.12 -12.25 -3.00
C HIS A 292 4.59 -12.05 -2.62
N GLN A 293 5.38 -11.52 -3.56
CA GLN A 293 6.77 -11.18 -3.28
C GLN A 293 6.85 -10.03 -2.28
N VAL A 294 7.90 -10.02 -1.47
CA VAL A 294 8.19 -8.88 -0.58
C VAL A 294 8.43 -7.62 -1.40
N PHE A 295 7.99 -6.48 -0.88
CA PHE A 295 8.22 -5.18 -1.51
C PHE A 295 9.37 -4.47 -0.79
N GLN A 296 10.33 -3.91 -1.54
CA GLN A 296 11.55 -3.35 -0.98
C GLN A 296 11.74 -1.90 -1.39
N ILE A 297 12.19 -1.08 -0.45
CA ILE A 297 12.65 0.29 -0.67
C ILE A 297 14.04 0.39 -0.01
N ASN A 298 15.06 0.64 -0.82
CA ASN A 298 16.45 0.66 -0.36
C ASN A 298 16.97 2.10 -0.20
N SER A 299 18.13 2.25 0.44
CA SER A 299 18.85 3.53 0.58
C SER A 299 17.96 4.66 1.13
N ILE A 300 17.13 4.35 2.12
CA ILE A 300 16.30 5.34 2.83
C ILE A 300 17.21 6.07 3.83
N PRO A 301 17.19 7.41 3.87
CA PRO A 301 17.95 8.16 4.87
C PRO A 301 17.59 7.73 6.30
N LEU A 302 18.60 7.44 7.13
CA LEU A 302 18.41 7.04 8.53
C LEU A 302 17.62 8.09 9.32
N THR A 303 17.70 9.36 8.94
CA THR A 303 16.92 10.46 9.53
C THR A 303 15.42 10.25 9.45
N SER A 304 14.92 9.49 8.46
CA SER A 304 13.50 9.20 8.29
C SER A 304 12.98 8.04 9.14
N VAL A 305 13.88 7.27 9.79
CA VAL A 305 13.49 6.03 10.49
C VAL A 305 12.53 6.28 11.66
N ALA A 306 12.67 7.41 12.36
CA ALA A 306 11.84 7.74 13.51
C ALA A 306 10.39 7.99 13.06
N ASP A 307 10.20 8.78 12.00
CA ASP A 307 8.88 9.08 11.44
C ASP A 307 8.24 7.83 10.82
N ILE A 308 9.03 7.00 10.14
CA ILE A 308 8.58 5.70 9.61
C ILE A 308 8.02 4.82 10.73
N LYS A 309 8.78 4.63 11.82
CA LYS A 309 8.35 3.81 12.96
C LYS A 309 7.11 4.39 13.63
N PHE A 310 7.06 5.71 13.81
CA PHE A 310 5.89 6.38 14.35
C PHE A 310 4.63 6.13 13.52
N CYS A 311 4.73 6.21 12.18
CA CYS A 311 3.58 5.93 11.31
C CYS A 311 3.18 4.46 11.32
N LEU A 312 4.15 3.53 11.40
CA LEU A 312 3.86 2.10 11.52
C LEU A 312 3.19 1.76 12.87
N ASP A 313 3.61 2.42 13.96
CA ASP A 313 2.95 2.30 15.26
C ASP A 313 1.49 2.78 15.20
N LEU A 314 1.23 3.92 14.53
CA LEU A 314 -0.14 4.43 14.36
C LEU A 314 -1.02 3.49 13.52
N GLY A 315 -0.43 2.80 12.54
CA GLY A 315 -1.10 1.83 11.69
C GLY A 315 -1.19 0.41 12.26
N ASP A 316 -0.79 0.19 13.53
CA ASP A 316 -0.73 -1.11 14.18
C ASP A 316 0.10 -2.17 13.41
N VAL A 317 1.17 -1.72 12.73
CA VAL A 317 2.04 -2.60 11.94
C VAL A 317 3.25 -3.02 12.78
N LYS A 318 3.43 -4.34 12.91
CA LYS A 318 4.63 -4.91 13.54
C LYS A 318 5.85 -4.60 12.70
N TYR A 319 6.91 -4.09 13.32
CA TYR A 319 8.21 -3.98 12.68
C TYR A 319 9.36 -4.61 13.47
N TYR A 320 10.41 -4.97 12.73
CA TYR A 320 11.71 -5.44 13.23
C TYR A 320 12.81 -4.49 12.77
N GLU A 321 13.80 -4.26 13.62
CA GLU A 321 14.98 -3.46 13.32
C GLU A 321 16.24 -4.30 13.57
N ASN A 322 17.13 -4.34 12.59
CA ASN A 322 18.33 -5.17 12.65
C ASN A 322 19.43 -4.59 11.74
N ASP A 323 20.68 -5.01 11.94
CA ASP A 323 21.81 -4.70 11.05
C ASP A 323 22.15 -5.87 10.11
N LYS A 324 21.42 -6.98 10.21
CA LYS A 324 21.61 -8.17 9.37
C LYS A 324 20.72 -8.15 8.14
N LYS A 325 21.34 -8.39 6.98
CA LYS A 325 20.63 -8.64 5.73
C LYS A 325 19.91 -9.98 5.74
N GLN A 326 18.65 -9.98 5.31
CA GLN A 326 17.85 -11.20 5.23
C GLN A 326 17.75 -11.74 3.80
N ASN A 327 17.76 -13.06 3.65
CA ASN A 327 17.46 -13.72 2.40
C ASN A 327 15.95 -14.01 2.30
N TRP A 328 15.17 -12.98 1.99
CA TRP A 328 13.71 -13.08 1.90
C TRP A 328 13.22 -14.16 0.95
N LYS A 329 13.91 -14.37 -0.18
CA LYS A 329 13.57 -15.43 -1.13
C LYS A 329 13.63 -16.82 -0.47
N SER A 330 14.65 -17.06 0.36
CA SER A 330 14.79 -18.30 1.11
C SER A 330 13.75 -18.41 2.23
N ILE A 331 13.54 -17.35 3.02
CA ILE A 331 12.52 -17.30 4.09
C ILE A 331 11.15 -17.65 3.54
N MET A 332 10.68 -16.90 2.54
CA MET A 332 9.33 -17.05 1.99
C MET A 332 9.14 -18.43 1.34
N LYS A 333 10.18 -18.95 0.67
CA LYS A 333 10.16 -20.32 0.12
C LYS A 333 10.14 -21.39 1.21
N GLY A 334 10.83 -21.16 2.33
CA GLY A 334 10.80 -22.03 3.51
C GLY A 334 9.41 -22.10 4.12
N ILE A 335 8.79 -20.94 4.36
CA ILE A 335 7.41 -20.82 4.86
C ILE A 335 6.44 -21.58 3.94
N GLY A 336 6.52 -21.36 2.63
CA GLY A 336 5.65 -22.06 1.67
C GLY A 336 5.86 -23.57 1.59
N ARG A 337 7.06 -24.08 1.91
CA ARG A 337 7.39 -25.53 1.89
C ARG A 337 6.92 -26.26 3.15
N ASN A 338 7.16 -25.67 4.32
CA ASN A 338 6.80 -26.27 5.59
C ASN A 338 6.31 -25.19 6.58
N PRO A 339 5.03 -24.78 6.46
CA PRO A 339 4.47 -23.76 7.34
C PRO A 339 4.45 -24.18 8.83
N GLN A 340 4.29 -25.47 9.10
CA GLN A 340 4.29 -26.03 10.46
C GLN A 340 5.63 -25.81 11.16
N ASP A 341 6.74 -26.18 10.50
CA ASP A 341 8.09 -26.01 11.03
C ASP A 341 8.42 -24.55 11.32
N PHE A 342 7.98 -23.62 10.45
CA PHE A 342 8.13 -22.19 10.69
C PHE A 342 7.42 -21.75 11.98
N VAL A 343 6.16 -22.16 12.19
CA VAL A 343 5.40 -21.81 13.40
C VAL A 343 6.01 -22.45 14.66
N GLU A 344 6.42 -23.71 14.59
CA GLU A 344 7.03 -24.43 15.72
C GLU A 344 8.37 -23.85 16.14
N LYS A 345 9.16 -23.33 15.20
CA LYS A 345 10.43 -22.63 15.46
C LYS A 345 10.27 -21.19 15.93
N GLY A 346 9.04 -20.76 16.25
CA GLY A 346 8.77 -19.41 16.77
C GLY A 346 8.49 -18.36 15.69
N GLY A 347 8.22 -18.78 14.45
CA GLY A 347 7.73 -17.93 13.36
C GLY A 347 8.61 -16.69 13.12
N TRP A 348 8.02 -15.50 13.21
CA TRP A 348 8.72 -14.24 12.93
C TRP A 348 9.73 -13.83 14.01
N GLU A 349 9.79 -14.52 15.15
CA GLU A 349 10.81 -14.26 16.17
C GLU A 349 12.24 -14.54 15.67
N ILE A 350 12.40 -15.27 14.56
CA ILE A 350 13.68 -15.44 13.86
C ILE A 350 14.31 -14.10 13.43
N LEU A 351 13.51 -13.03 13.30
CA LEU A 351 13.96 -11.71 12.88
C LEU A 351 14.48 -10.83 14.03
N ASN A 352 14.33 -11.26 15.28
CA ASN A 352 14.89 -10.53 16.43
C ASN A 352 16.42 -10.49 16.37
N ALA A 353 17.02 -9.41 16.87
CA ALA A 353 18.47 -9.21 16.90
C ALA A 353 19.27 -10.38 17.52
N ASN A 354 18.64 -11.15 18.43
CA ASN A 354 19.22 -12.29 19.13
C ASN A 354 18.79 -13.66 18.59
N GLY A 355 18.06 -13.72 17.48
CA GLY A 355 17.62 -14.98 16.87
C GLY A 355 18.81 -15.80 16.38
N SER A 356 19.17 -16.85 17.12
CA SER A 356 20.13 -17.88 16.71
C SER A 356 19.54 -18.91 15.73
N GLY A 357 18.25 -18.80 15.41
CA GLY A 357 17.53 -19.70 14.51
C GLY A 357 17.56 -19.22 13.06
N GLY A 358 18.73 -19.21 12.44
CA GLY A 358 18.81 -19.14 10.98
C GLY A 358 18.07 -20.34 10.40
N TYR A 359 17.17 -20.09 9.46
CA TYR A 359 16.69 -21.14 8.55
C TYR A 359 17.90 -21.56 7.71
N GLU A 360 18.63 -22.57 8.15
CA GLU A 360 19.57 -23.27 7.28
C GLU A 360 18.73 -23.96 6.21
N ALA A 361 18.50 -23.24 5.11
CA ALA A 361 18.01 -23.87 3.90
C ALA A 361 19.13 -24.80 3.44
N GLU A 362 18.94 -26.11 3.61
CA GLU A 362 19.82 -27.11 3.02
C GLU A 362 20.01 -26.77 1.54
N SER A 363 21.25 -26.39 1.21
CA SER A 363 21.69 -26.08 -0.14
C SER A 363 21.73 -27.37 -0.95
N LEU A 364 20.58 -27.79 -1.48
CA LEU A 364 20.51 -28.76 -2.57
C LEU A 364 20.53 -27.99 -3.90
N ASP A 365 21.70 -27.47 -4.25
CA ASP A 365 22.08 -27.22 -5.64
C ASP A 365 23.42 -27.90 -5.88
N SER A 366 23.35 -29.23 -6.05
CA SER A 366 24.39 -29.97 -6.76
C SER A 366 23.90 -30.13 -8.19
N SER A 367 23.98 -29.05 -8.95
CA SER A 367 24.05 -29.15 -10.41
C SER A 367 25.50 -29.50 -10.72
N SER A 368 25.79 -30.80 -10.78
CA SER A 368 27.07 -31.29 -11.29
C SER A 368 27.22 -30.84 -12.73
N GLU A 369 28.11 -29.88 -12.96
CA GLU A 369 28.81 -29.71 -14.23
C GLU A 369 29.42 -31.06 -14.59
N VAL A 370 28.84 -31.71 -15.60
CA VAL A 370 29.53 -32.78 -16.30
C VAL A 370 30.01 -32.16 -17.59
N ASP A 371 31.24 -31.63 -17.53
CA ASP A 371 32.07 -31.46 -18.70
C ASP A 371 32.12 -32.80 -19.43
N ASN A 372 31.62 -32.80 -20.66
CA ASN A 372 31.83 -33.90 -21.59
C ASN A 372 32.46 -33.30 -22.84
N ASP A 373 33.75 -33.00 -22.70
CA ASP A 373 34.65 -32.90 -23.82
C ASP A 373 35.10 -34.31 -24.23
N GLU A 374 35.08 -34.53 -25.54
CA GLU A 374 35.98 -35.40 -26.34
C GLU A 374 35.46 -36.74 -26.94
N TYR A 375 35.73 -36.86 -28.25
CA TYR A 375 35.59 -37.95 -29.24
C TYR A 375 34.16 -38.28 -29.72
N ASP A 376 33.79 -38.09 -31.00
CA ASP A 376 34.47 -38.41 -32.27
C ASP A 376 34.01 -37.44 -33.40
#